data_AF-N9RL08-F1
#
_entry.id   AF-N9RL08-F1
#
_cell.length_a   1.000
_cell.length_b   1.000
_cell.length_c   1.000
_cell.angle_alpha   90.00
_cell.angle_beta   90.00
_cell.angle_gamma   90.00
#
_symmetry.space_group_name_H-M   'P 1'
#
loop_
_entity.id
_entity.type
_entity.pdbx_description
1 polymer ?
#
loop_
_entity_poly.entity_id
_entity_poly.type
_entity_poly.pdbx_seq_one_letter_code
_entity_poly.pdbx_strand_id
1 'polypeptide(L)'
;MNSDQKFGEALASNVVQYLIKRTQISNYHKEYCGTGFYFDGQNIFYTHFFDGYPDLEHYQNSENRYSGIIHIFHEITEFQDWLANQSDSKLSGAESQDDFYRYNQRITRLKLEKLILESQKLDN
;
A
#
# COMPACT_ATOMS: atom_id res chain seq x y z
N MET A 1 0.43 2.99 17.14
CA MET A 1 1.88 3.16 17.41
C MET A 1 2.56 3.26 16.06
N ASN A 2 3.16 4.40 15.72
CA ASN A 2 3.91 4.55 14.47
C ASN A 2 5.37 4.16 14.77
N SER A 3 5.75 2.95 14.37
CA SER A 3 7.13 2.47 14.48
C SER A 3 8.00 3.07 13.37
N ASP A 4 9.21 3.51 13.71
CA ASP A 4 10.27 3.87 12.76
C ASP A 4 11.09 2.66 12.28
N GLN A 5 10.77 1.46 12.79
CA GLN A 5 11.46 0.24 12.38
C GLN A 5 11.20 -0.05 10.90
N LYS A 6 12.28 -0.16 10.13
CA LYS A 6 12.22 -0.56 8.72
C LYS A 6 11.54 -1.92 8.58
N PHE A 7 10.71 -2.08 7.56
CA PHE A 7 10.03 -3.34 7.25
C PHE A 7 11.04 -4.46 6.96
N GLY A 8 12.11 -4.14 6.24
CA GLY A 8 13.20 -5.05 5.92
C GLY A 8 12.91 -5.93 4.69
N GLU A 9 13.97 -6.47 4.12
CA GLU A 9 13.95 -7.19 2.83
C GLU A 9 13.06 -8.44 2.85
N ALA A 10 13.09 -9.22 3.94
CA ALA A 10 12.31 -10.45 4.05
C ALA A 10 10.80 -10.19 3.98
N LEU A 11 10.31 -9.16 4.69
CA LEU A 11 8.90 -8.79 4.64
C LEU A 11 8.53 -8.22 3.26
N ALA A 12 9.38 -7.34 2.70
CA ALA A 12 9.14 -6.74 1.40
C ALA A 12 9.05 -7.78 0.27
N SER A 13 9.95 -8.77 0.27
CA SER A 13 9.96 -9.88 -0.68
C SER A 13 8.67 -10.72 -0.61
N ASN A 14 8.22 -11.06 0.61
CA ASN A 14 6.96 -11.79 0.78
C ASN A 14 5.75 -10.98 0.29
N VAL A 15 5.75 -9.66 0.54
CA VAL A 15 4.69 -8.75 0.07
C VAL A 15 4.64 -8.67 -1.44
N VAL A 16 5.79 -8.59 -2.11
CA VAL A 16 5.88 -8.63 -3.58
C VAL A 16 5.27 -9.92 -4.12
N GLN A 17 5.69 -11.07 -3.59
CA GLN A 17 5.17 -12.37 -4.05
C GLN A 17 3.66 -12.48 -3.87
N TYR A 18 3.14 -12.04 -2.72
CA TYR A 18 1.71 -11.99 -2.47
C TYR A 18 0.99 -11.06 -3.46
N LEU A 19 1.52 -9.85 -3.66
CA LEU A 19 0.91 -8.83 -4.52
C LEU A 19 0.83 -9.31 -5.98
N ILE A 20 1.88 -9.92 -6.50
CA ILE A 20 1.88 -10.45 -7.88
C ILE A 20 0.83 -11.58 -8.02
N LYS A 21 0.70 -12.44 -7.01
CA LYS A 21 -0.27 -13.55 -7.02
C LYS A 21 -1.72 -13.09 -6.85
N ARG A 22 -1.96 -12.04 -6.07
CA ARG A 22 -3.31 -11.58 -5.67
C ARG A 22 -3.76 -10.28 -6.33
N THR A 23 -2.89 -9.68 -7.13
CA THR A 23 -3.01 -8.39 -7.86
C THR A 23 -3.30 -7.15 -6.99
N GLN A 24 -3.71 -7.30 -5.73
CA GLN A 24 -3.98 -6.18 -4.84
C GLN A 24 -3.70 -6.51 -3.36
N ILE A 25 -3.29 -5.48 -2.63
CA ILE A 25 -3.23 -5.44 -1.17
C ILE A 25 -4.02 -4.20 -0.71
N SER A 26 -5.26 -4.45 -0.31
CA SER A 26 -6.20 -3.50 0.29
C SER A 26 -7.04 -4.23 1.34
N ASN A 27 -7.76 -3.53 2.22
CA ASN A 27 -8.85 -4.25 2.90
C ASN A 27 -9.98 -4.34 1.88
N TYR A 28 -10.31 -5.55 1.41
CA TYR A 28 -11.45 -5.73 0.52
C TYR A 28 -12.74 -5.62 1.35
N HIS A 29 -13.20 -4.39 1.59
CA HIS A 29 -14.50 -4.09 2.16
C HIS A 29 -15.13 -2.98 1.31
N LYS A 30 -16.45 -3.04 1.13
CA LYS A 30 -17.23 -2.10 0.29
C LYS A 30 -17.23 -0.64 0.81
N GLU A 31 -16.47 -0.38 1.87
CA GLU A 31 -16.30 0.92 2.53
C GLU A 31 -14.81 1.22 2.77
N TYR A 32 -13.90 0.47 2.14
CA TYR A 32 -12.46 0.69 2.30
C TYR A 32 -12.03 1.92 1.51
N CYS A 33 -11.89 3.01 2.25
CA CYS A 33 -11.11 4.17 1.85
C CYS A 33 -9.75 4.07 2.55
N GLY A 34 -8.65 4.27 1.82
CA GLY A 34 -7.31 4.12 2.39
C GLY A 34 -6.22 4.11 1.34
N THR A 35 -5.00 3.72 1.72
CA THR A 35 -3.93 3.41 0.75
C THR A 35 -3.66 1.92 0.66
N GLY A 36 -3.11 1.50 -0.47
CA GLY A 36 -2.82 0.10 -0.76
C GLY A 36 -1.88 -0.08 -1.92
N PHE A 37 -1.61 -1.33 -2.24
CA PHE A 37 -0.80 -1.70 -3.40
C PHE A 37 -1.66 -2.41 -4.44
N TYR A 38 -1.45 -2.09 -5.71
CA TYR A 38 -2.10 -2.75 -6.84
C TYR A 38 -1.05 -3.13 -7.88
N PHE A 39 -1.25 -4.26 -8.55
CA PHE A 39 -0.42 -4.74 -9.65
C PHE A 39 -1.29 -4.99 -10.87
N ASP A 40 -1.04 -4.27 -11.96
CA ASP A 40 -1.82 -4.36 -13.20
C ASP A 40 -1.32 -5.44 -14.17
N GLY A 41 -0.27 -6.18 -13.80
CA GLY A 41 0.43 -7.14 -14.65
C GLY A 41 1.76 -6.63 -15.21
N GLN A 42 2.02 -5.33 -15.13
CA GLN A 42 3.25 -4.68 -15.58
C GLN A 42 3.87 -3.79 -14.51
N ASN A 43 3.08 -2.93 -13.87
CA ASN A 43 3.52 -1.93 -12.90
C ASN A 43 2.91 -2.19 -11.52
N ILE A 44 3.62 -1.78 -10.48
CA ILE A 44 3.11 -1.76 -9.11
C ILE A 44 2.74 -0.32 -8.74
N PHE A 45 1.54 -0.15 -8.21
CA PHE A 45 1.00 1.14 -7.80
C PHE A 45 0.89 1.19 -6.28
N TYR A 46 1.48 2.21 -5.67
CA TYR A 46 1.06 2.67 -4.36
C TYR A 46 0.03 3.77 -4.57
N THR A 47 -1.22 3.49 -4.21
CA THR A 47 -2.34 4.39 -4.52
C THR A 47 -3.40 4.40 -3.43
N HIS A 48 -4.31 5.36 -3.52
CA HIS A 48 -5.55 5.37 -2.76
C HIS A 48 -6.52 4.31 -3.28
N PHE A 49 -7.34 3.80 -2.39
CA PHE A 49 -8.45 2.90 -2.71
C PHE A 49 -9.75 3.56 -2.27
N PHE A 50 -10.80 3.40 -3.08
CA PHE A 50 -12.17 3.80 -2.77
C PHE A 50 -13.11 2.65 -3.08
N ASP A 51 -14.02 2.34 -2.14
CA ASP A 51 -14.95 1.22 -2.23
C ASP A 51 -14.28 -0.12 -2.56
N GLY A 52 -13.02 -0.29 -2.15
CA GLY A 52 -12.22 -1.49 -2.40
C GLY A 52 -11.53 -1.56 -3.77
N TYR A 53 -11.63 -0.52 -4.61
CA TYR A 53 -10.98 -0.43 -5.91
C TYR A 53 -9.82 0.57 -5.90
N PRO A 54 -8.72 0.29 -6.62
CA PRO A 54 -7.59 1.21 -6.73
C PRO A 54 -8.00 2.44 -7.55
N ASP A 55 -7.68 3.63 -7.04
CA ASP A 55 -7.79 4.89 -7.77
C ASP A 55 -6.55 5.07 -8.64
N LEU A 56 -6.66 4.72 -9.93
CA LEU A 56 -5.56 4.81 -10.89
C LEU A 56 -5.57 6.11 -11.69
N GLU A 57 -6.44 7.06 -11.33
CA GLU A 57 -6.50 8.34 -12.01
C GLU A 57 -5.36 9.25 -11.48
N HIS A 58 -4.59 9.83 -12.40
CA HIS A 58 -3.60 10.85 -12.07
C HIS A 58 -4.31 12.19 -11.90
N TYR A 59 -4.72 12.55 -10.68
CA TYR A 59 -5.33 13.86 -10.46
C TYR A 59 -4.29 14.92 -10.07
N GLN A 60 -4.00 15.83 -11.01
CA GLN A 60 -3.77 17.23 -10.69
C GLN A 60 -5.11 17.95 -10.88
N ASN A 61 -5.91 18.08 -9.83
CA ASN A 61 -7.05 19.00 -9.86
C ASN A 61 -6.79 20.18 -8.90
N SER A 62 -7.34 21.32 -9.29
CA SER A 62 -7.15 22.65 -8.69
C SER A 62 -7.67 22.81 -7.26
N GLU A 63 -8.11 21.72 -6.61
CA GLU A 63 -8.77 21.71 -5.30
C GLU A 63 -7.97 20.96 -4.22
N ASN A 64 -6.73 20.54 -4.51
CA ASN A 64 -5.81 19.98 -3.50
C ASN A 64 -6.33 18.71 -2.80
N ARG A 65 -7.19 17.91 -3.45
CA ARG A 65 -7.67 16.63 -2.92
C ARG A 65 -6.57 15.56 -3.05
N TYR A 66 -6.20 14.94 -1.95
CA TYR A 66 -5.11 13.96 -1.83
C TYR A 66 -5.58 12.55 -2.25
N SER A 67 -6.11 12.37 -3.47
CA SER A 67 -6.56 11.06 -3.98
C SER A 67 -5.87 10.69 -5.30
N GLY A 68 -5.83 9.39 -5.62
CA GLY A 68 -5.15 8.85 -6.80
C GLY A 68 -3.77 8.26 -6.51
N ILE A 69 -3.01 8.05 -7.59
CA ILE A 69 -1.70 7.41 -7.58
C ILE A 69 -0.69 8.22 -6.76
N ILE A 70 -0.10 7.59 -5.75
CA ILE A 70 0.95 8.18 -4.91
C ILE A 70 2.33 7.88 -5.51
N HIS A 71 2.53 6.66 -5.99
CA HIS A 71 3.78 6.23 -6.63
C HIS A 71 3.54 5.08 -7.60
N ILE A 72 4.30 5.06 -8.71
CA ILE A 72 4.32 3.95 -9.67
C ILE A 72 5.74 3.38 -9.68
N PHE A 73 5.85 2.07 -9.56
CA PHE A 73 7.08 1.33 -9.71
C PHE A 73 7.00 0.52 -11.00
N HIS A 74 7.99 0.70 -11.86
CA HIS A 74 8.05 0.01 -13.15
C HIS A 74 8.75 -1.34 -13.05
N GLU A 75 9.52 -1.55 -11.99
CA GLU A 75 10.25 -2.79 -11.73
C GLU A 75 9.88 -3.36 -10.36
N ILE A 76 9.80 -4.69 -10.28
CA ILE A 76 9.48 -5.40 -9.03
C ILE A 76 10.55 -5.14 -7.97
N THR A 77 11.82 -5.14 -8.37
CA THR A 77 12.96 -4.91 -7.48
C THR A 77 12.95 -3.50 -6.91
N GLU A 78 12.55 -2.51 -7.70
CA GLU A 78 12.40 -1.12 -7.27
C GLU A 78 11.36 -1.00 -6.15
N PHE A 79 10.18 -1.61 -6.32
CA PHE A 79 9.16 -1.64 -5.30
C PHE A 79 9.63 -2.38 -4.04
N GLN A 80 10.29 -3.52 -4.20
CA GLN A 80 10.80 -4.32 -3.08
C GLN A 80 11.80 -3.52 -2.23
N ASP A 81 12.78 -2.89 -2.86
CA ASP A 81 13.82 -2.11 -2.20
C ASP A 81 13.23 -0.87 -1.52
N TRP A 82 12.27 -0.21 -2.18
CA TRP A 82 11.53 0.90 -1.60
C TRP A 82 10.76 0.45 -0.36
N LEU A 83 10.01 -0.65 -0.44
CA LEU A 83 9.17 -1.15 0.65
C LEU A 83 10.01 -1.61 1.85
N ALA A 84 11.15 -2.27 1.60
CA ALA A 84 12.07 -2.69 2.66
C ALA A 84 12.57 -1.51 3.51
N ASN A 85 12.65 -0.32 2.92
CA ASN A 85 13.08 0.92 3.57
C ASN A 85 11.93 1.76 4.17
N GLN A 86 10.68 1.33 4.01
CA GLN A 86 9.52 1.95 4.66
C GLN A 86 9.38 1.52 6.11
N SER A 87 8.59 2.29 6.85
CA SER A 87 8.20 2.09 8.24
C SER A 87 6.76 2.58 8.42
N ASP A 88 6.12 2.23 9.54
CA ASP A 88 4.76 2.69 9.83
C ASP A 88 4.70 4.23 9.88
N SER A 89 5.75 4.86 10.40
CA SER A 89 5.88 6.32 10.42
C SER A 89 5.93 6.93 9.02
N LYS A 90 6.73 6.37 8.11
CA LYS A 90 6.86 6.88 6.73
C LYS A 90 5.59 6.70 5.89
N LEU A 91 4.81 5.66 6.18
CA LEU A 91 3.54 5.39 5.50
C LEU A 91 2.30 5.93 6.24
N SER A 92 2.51 6.68 7.33
CA SER A 92 1.42 7.23 8.14
C SER A 92 0.63 8.34 7.44
N GLY A 93 1.16 8.93 6.37
CA GLY A 93 0.55 10.10 5.74
C GLY A 93 0.69 11.37 6.56
N ALA A 94 1.70 11.44 7.45
CA ALA A 94 1.97 12.62 8.28
C ALA A 94 2.24 13.88 7.47
N GLU A 95 2.66 13.75 6.22
CA GLU A 95 2.84 14.83 5.26
C GLU A 95 1.53 15.46 4.77
N SER A 96 0.40 14.76 4.89
CA SER A 96 -0.90 15.29 4.51
C SER A 96 -1.34 16.38 5.50
N GLN A 97 -1.76 17.53 4.96
CA GLN A 97 -2.39 18.61 5.75
C GLN A 97 -3.87 18.35 6.02
N ASP A 98 -4.42 17.24 5.52
CA ASP A 98 -5.82 16.88 5.67
C ASP A 98 -5.96 15.72 6.67
N ASP A 99 -6.67 16.00 7.77
CA ASP A 99 -6.92 15.06 8.86
C ASP A 99 -7.63 13.80 8.38
N PHE A 100 -8.53 13.90 7.40
CA PHE A 100 -9.21 12.74 6.84
C PHE A 100 -8.20 11.74 6.30
N TYR A 101 -7.18 12.21 5.58
CA TYR A 101 -6.14 11.36 5.01
C TYR A 101 -5.12 10.92 6.07
N ARG A 102 -4.73 11.78 7.00
CA ARG A 102 -3.80 11.41 8.09
C ARG A 102 -4.36 10.31 8.98
N TYR A 103 -5.67 10.30 9.22
CA TYR A 103 -6.37 9.28 10.00
C TYR A 103 -7.02 8.17 9.15
N ASN A 104 -6.80 8.19 7.84
CA ASN A 104 -7.32 7.16 6.94
C ASN A 104 -6.61 5.82 7.15
N GLN A 105 -7.16 4.73 6.62
CA GLN A 105 -6.55 3.41 6.72
C GLN A 105 -5.24 3.34 5.91
N ARG A 106 -4.10 3.24 6.61
CA ARG A 106 -2.75 3.19 6.03
C ARG A 106 -2.17 1.78 5.98
N ILE A 107 -1.15 1.59 5.16
CA ILE A 107 -0.30 0.40 5.18
C ILE A 107 0.58 0.44 6.44
N THR A 108 0.56 -0.65 7.20
CA THR A 108 1.41 -0.84 8.39
C THR A 108 2.10 -2.20 8.33
N ARG A 109 3.21 -2.33 9.05
CA ARG A 109 3.95 -3.58 9.22
C ARG A 109 3.02 -4.72 9.65
N LEU A 110 2.23 -4.48 10.70
CA LEU A 110 1.32 -5.48 11.26
C LEU A 110 0.30 -5.96 10.23
N LYS A 111 -0.23 -5.05 9.40
CA LYS A 111 -1.18 -5.39 8.34
C LYS A 111 -0.51 -6.29 7.29
N LEU A 112 0.69 -5.94 6.85
CA LEU A 112 1.45 -6.73 5.89
C LEU A 112 1.79 -8.12 6.45
N GLU A 113 2.32 -8.20 7.67
CA GLU A 113 2.66 -9.47 8.32
C GLU A 113 1.44 -10.38 8.49
N LYS A 114 0.31 -9.83 8.93
CA LYS A 114 -0.95 -10.58 9.05
C LYS A 114 -1.42 -11.13 7.71
N LEU A 115 -1.40 -10.30 6.66
CA LEU A 115 -1.78 -10.70 5.30
C LEU A 115 -0.92 -11.87 4.80
N ILE A 116 0.41 -11.78 4.98
CA ILE A 116 1.32 -12.84 4.57
C ILE A 116 1.04 -14.13 5.35
N LEU A 117 0.88 -14.06 6.67
CA LEU A 117 0.59 -15.22 7.49
C LEU A 117 -0.73 -15.90 7.11
N GLU A 118 -1.78 -15.12 6.82
CA GLU A 118 -3.08 -15.63 6.38
C GLU A 118 -3.00 -16.27 4.98
N SER A 119 -2.20 -15.69 4.07
CA SER A 119 -1.99 -16.23 2.73
C SER A 119 -1.36 -17.63 2.74
N GLN A 120 -0.37 -17.84 3.61
CA GLN A 120 0.33 -19.12 3.74
C GLN A 120 -0.55 -20.22 4.32
N LYS A 121 -1.61 -19.87 5.07
CA LYS A 121 -2.59 -20.83 5.60
C LYS A 121 -3.60 -21.29 4.56
N LEU A 122 -3.83 -20.50 3.51
CA LEU A 122 -4.79 -20.81 2.44
C LEU A 122 -4.16 -21.65 1.32
N ASP A 123 -2.82 -21.67 1.25
CA ASP A 123 -2.03 -22.43 0.27
C ASP A 123 -1.60 -23.83 0.79
N ASN A 124 -1.89 -24.16 2.06
CA ASN A 124 -1.70 -25.47 2.69
C ASN A 124 -3.02 -26.21 2.83
#